data_AF-A0A0D6AP29-F1
#
_entry.id   AF-A0A0D6AP29-F1
#
_cell.length_a   1.000
_cell.length_b   1.000
_cell.length_c   1.000
_cell.angle_alpha   90.00
_cell.angle_beta   90.00
_cell.angle_gamma   90.00
#
_symmetry.space_group_name_H-M   'P 1'
#
loop_
_entity.id
_entity.type
_entity.pdbx_description
1 polymer ?
#
loop_
_entity_poly.entity_id
_entity_poly.type
_entity_poly.pdbx_seq_one_letter_code
_entity_poly.pdbx_strand_id
1 'polypeptide(L)'
;MSKDNKKLPDGWQWVKLVDVCEINPRRPSDIKREDKTPTTFVPMSAVDEKRGIIADAEVKPYIEVKRGYTYFEEGDVLFAKITPCMENGKNAIATNLIDGFGLGTTEFHVIR
;
A
#
# COMPACT_ATOMS: atom_id res chain seq x y z
N MET A 1 -26.44 -2.14 8.01
CA MET A 1 -26.43 -3.40 8.79
C MET A 1 -27.11 -4.48 7.96
N SER A 2 -26.34 -5.33 7.29
CA SER A 2 -26.78 -6.67 6.91
C SER A 2 -25.85 -7.62 7.62
N LYS A 3 -26.30 -8.17 8.76
CA LYS A 3 -25.58 -9.21 9.48
C LYS A 3 -25.78 -10.49 8.70
N ASP A 4 -24.80 -10.89 7.90
CA ASP A 4 -24.69 -12.29 7.49
C ASP A 4 -24.69 -13.12 8.77
N ASN A 5 -25.76 -13.88 8.96
CA ASN A 5 -26.12 -14.51 10.23
C ASN A 5 -25.28 -15.78 10.51
N LYS A 6 -24.01 -15.78 10.07
CA LYS A 6 -23.07 -16.87 10.35
C LYS A 6 -22.49 -16.66 11.74
N LYS A 7 -22.70 -17.65 12.61
CA LYS A 7 -22.06 -17.72 13.93
C LYS A 7 -20.54 -17.74 13.72
N LEU A 8 -19.85 -16.72 14.23
CA LEU A 8 -18.40 -16.65 14.19
C LEU A 8 -17.79 -17.63 15.22
N PRO A 9 -16.54 -18.09 15.02
CA PRO A 9 -15.79 -18.81 16.05
C PRO A 9 -15.67 -18.01 17.35
N ASP A 10 -15.46 -18.69 18.47
CA ASP A 10 -15.30 -18.03 19.77
C ASP A 10 -14.10 -17.07 19.72
N GLY A 11 -14.30 -15.85 20.22
CA GLY A 11 -13.30 -14.77 20.20
C GLY A 11 -13.28 -13.92 18.93
N TRP A 12 -13.99 -14.28 17.86
CA TRP A 12 -14.07 -13.51 16.63
C TRP A 12 -15.23 -12.52 16.67
N GLN A 13 -15.03 -11.34 16.09
CA GLN A 13 -16.06 -10.31 15.96
C GLN A 13 -15.99 -9.64 14.60
N TRP A 14 -17.15 -9.23 14.09
CA TRP A 14 -17.23 -8.36 12.93
C TRP A 14 -16.85 -6.94 13.35
N VAL A 15 -15.79 -6.42 12.75
CA VAL A 15 -15.32 -5.03 12.90
C VAL A 15 -15.23 -4.37 11.54
N LYS A 16 -15.33 -3.04 11.48
CA LYS A 16 -14.98 -2.33 10.26
C LYS A 16 -13.46 -2.21 10.19
N LEU A 17 -12.90 -2.24 8.99
CA LEU A 17 -11.46 -2.10 8.80
C LEU A 17 -10.92 -0.79 9.41
N VAL A 18 -11.66 0.31 9.27
CA VAL A 18 -11.32 1.61 9.86
C VAL A 18 -11.27 1.63 11.38
N ASP A 19 -11.85 0.62 12.05
CA ASP A 19 -11.84 0.53 13.52
C ASP A 19 -10.57 -0.18 14.03
N VAL A 20 -9.81 -0.85 13.14
CA VAL A 20 -8.64 -1.69 13.50
C VAL A 20 -7.37 -1.37 12.71
N CYS A 21 -7.47 -0.50 11.71
CA CYS A 21 -6.35 -0.07 10.87
C CYS A 21 -6.43 1.44 10.58
N GLU A 22 -5.29 2.06 10.34
CA GLU A 22 -5.18 3.39 9.74
C GLU A 22 -5.28 3.28 8.21
N ILE A 23 -6.19 4.06 7.60
CA ILE A 23 -6.47 4.02 6.17
C ILE A 23 -5.94 5.28 5.49
N ASN A 24 -5.07 5.09 4.50
CA ASN A 24 -4.30 6.10 3.79
C ASN A 24 -3.57 7.04 4.76
N PRO A 25 -2.66 6.51 5.60
CA PRO A 25 -1.83 7.32 6.48
C PRO A 25 -1.17 8.46 5.70
N ARG A 26 -1.14 9.64 6.30
CA ARG A 26 -0.56 10.81 5.64
C ARG A 26 0.95 10.66 5.62
N ARG A 27 1.55 11.05 4.49
CA ARG A 27 2.99 11.25 4.42
C ARG A 27 3.45 12.25 5.49
N PRO A 28 4.47 11.91 6.30
CA PRO A 28 5.07 12.84 7.24
C PRO A 28 5.56 14.12 6.54
N SER A 29 5.28 15.28 7.13
CA SER A 29 5.60 16.59 6.55
C SER A 29 7.08 16.96 6.66
N ASP A 30 7.84 16.23 7.47
CA ASP A 30 9.22 16.50 7.84
C ASP A 30 10.23 15.56 7.16
N ILE A 31 9.82 14.76 6.18
CA ILE A 31 10.74 13.93 5.38
C ILE A 31 11.75 14.82 4.65
N LYS A 32 12.97 14.86 5.18
CA LYS A 32 14.15 15.49 4.58
C LYS A 32 14.96 14.42 3.86
N ARG A 33 14.80 14.34 2.54
CA ARG A 33 15.53 13.42 1.66
C ARG A 33 16.09 14.19 0.48
N GLU A 34 17.31 13.87 0.07
CA GLU A 34 17.96 14.55 -1.05
C GLU A 34 17.29 14.18 -2.37
N ASP A 35 17.25 15.12 -3.31
CA ASP A 35 16.55 14.96 -4.59
C ASP A 35 17.06 13.75 -5.41
N LYS A 36 18.35 13.41 -5.28
CA LYS A 36 18.97 12.30 -6.01
C LYS A 36 18.93 10.96 -5.26
N THR A 37 18.43 10.92 -4.02
CA THR A 37 18.42 9.68 -3.24
C THR A 37 17.59 8.62 -3.96
N PRO A 38 18.15 7.42 -4.22
CA PRO A 38 17.39 6.31 -4.78
C PRO A 38 16.19 5.97 -3.88
N THR A 39 15.01 5.84 -4.47
CA THR A 39 13.75 5.64 -3.76
C THR A 39 12.96 4.53 -4.42
N THR A 40 12.39 3.63 -3.63
CA THR A 40 11.49 2.59 -4.14
C THR A 40 10.23 3.22 -4.73
N PHE A 41 9.96 2.91 -5.99
CA PHE A 41 8.76 3.31 -6.70
C PHE A 41 7.96 2.09 -7.14
N VAL A 42 6.66 2.06 -6.83
CA VAL A 42 5.78 0.93 -7.12
C VAL A 42 4.70 1.35 -8.13
N PRO A 43 4.89 1.09 -9.43
CA PRO A 43 3.79 1.14 -10.40
C PRO A 43 2.84 -0.06 -10.18
N MET A 44 1.65 0.01 -10.76
CA MET A 44 0.68 -1.11 -10.67
C MET A 44 1.22 -2.41 -11.31
N SER A 45 2.03 -2.29 -12.36
CA SER A 45 2.66 -3.44 -13.03
C SER A 45 3.62 -4.22 -12.13
N ALA A 46 4.21 -3.57 -11.12
CA ALA A 46 5.14 -4.19 -10.18
C ALA A 46 4.44 -5.10 -9.16
N VAL A 47 3.11 -5.03 -9.03
CA VAL A 47 2.36 -5.82 -8.05
C VAL A 47 1.96 -7.16 -8.66
N ASP A 48 2.28 -8.26 -7.98
CA ASP A 48 1.89 -9.60 -8.40
C ASP A 48 0.40 -9.86 -8.12
N GLU A 49 -0.28 -10.54 -9.04
CA GLU A 49 -1.73 -10.81 -8.97
C GLU A 49 -2.11 -11.95 -8.00
N LYS A 50 -1.13 -12.76 -7.58
CA LYS A 50 -1.40 -14.03 -6.86
C LYS A 50 -0.65 -14.14 -5.55
N ARG A 51 0.57 -13.62 -5.50
CA ARG A 51 1.51 -13.82 -4.40
C ARG A 51 1.38 -12.79 -3.30
N GLY A 52 0.70 -11.66 -3.55
CA GLY A 52 0.57 -10.59 -2.56
C GLY A 52 1.88 -9.85 -2.31
N ILE A 53 2.75 -9.75 -3.32
CA ILE A 53 4.08 -9.13 -3.20
C ILE A 53 4.29 -8.03 -4.25
N ILE A 54 5.24 -7.16 -3.96
CA ILE A 54 5.84 -6.28 -4.96
C ILE A 54 6.94 -7.08 -5.66
N ALA A 55 6.71 -7.50 -6.91
CA ALA A 55 7.59 -8.38 -7.66
C ALA A 55 8.71 -7.65 -8.38
N ASP A 56 8.45 -6.44 -8.88
CA ASP A 56 9.40 -5.71 -9.74
C ASP A 56 9.30 -4.20 -9.47
N ALA A 57 9.69 -3.78 -8.26
CA ALA A 57 9.71 -2.37 -7.90
C ALA A 57 10.77 -1.61 -8.72
N GLU A 58 10.43 -0.39 -9.13
CA GLU A 58 11.38 0.50 -9.77
C GLU A 58 12.20 1.26 -8.72
N VAL A 59 13.41 1.67 -9.08
CA VAL A 59 14.22 2.59 -8.27
C VAL A 59 14.32 3.92 -9.01
N LYS A 60 13.81 4.98 -8.40
CA LYS A 60 13.82 6.33 -8.97
C LYS A 60 14.50 7.34 -8.06
N PRO A 61 15.15 8.39 -8.62
CA PRO A 61 15.53 9.56 -7.84
C PRO A 61 14.33 10.15 -7.11
N TYR A 62 14.49 10.52 -5.84
CA TYR A 62 13.40 11.07 -5.03
C TYR A 62 12.72 12.28 -5.68
N ILE A 63 13.45 13.16 -6.36
CA ILE A 63 12.93 14.33 -7.10
C ILE A 63 11.80 13.97 -8.07
N GLU A 64 11.85 12.79 -8.69
CA GLU A 64 10.86 12.34 -9.68
C GLU A 64 9.57 11.84 -9.00
N VAL A 65 9.68 11.29 -7.79
CA VAL A 65 8.57 10.63 -7.10
C VAL A 65 8.09 11.38 -5.86
N LYS A 66 8.75 12.48 -5.46
CA LYS A 66 8.42 13.21 -4.23
C LYS A 66 7.07 13.94 -4.27
N ARG A 67 6.35 13.99 -5.39
CA ARG A 67 5.02 14.63 -5.51
C ARG A 67 4.14 13.83 -6.44
N GLY A 68 2.83 13.85 -6.19
CA GLY A 68 1.84 13.24 -7.08
C GLY A 68 1.71 11.71 -6.98
N TYR A 69 2.27 11.11 -5.93
CA TYR A 69 2.27 9.67 -5.71
C TYR A 69 1.81 9.31 -4.30
N THR A 70 1.36 8.06 -4.13
CA THR A 70 0.92 7.52 -2.85
C THR A 70 2.12 7.14 -2.01
N TYR A 71 2.19 7.63 -0.78
CA TYR A 71 3.24 7.26 0.17
C TYR A 71 2.82 6.04 0.99
N PHE A 72 3.77 5.14 1.25
CA PHE A 72 3.60 3.97 2.11
C PHE A 72 4.94 3.59 2.75
N GLU A 73 4.88 2.84 3.84
CA GLU A 73 6.01 2.38 4.65
C GLU A 73 6.12 0.86 4.62
N GLU A 74 7.26 0.37 5.10
CA GLU A 74 7.52 -1.06 5.28
C GLU A 74 6.41 -1.68 6.16
N GLY A 75 5.81 -2.77 5.67
CA GLY A 75 4.73 -3.48 6.33
C GLY A 75 3.31 -3.00 5.96
N ASP A 76 3.16 -1.85 5.29
CA ASP A 76 1.85 -1.40 4.82
C ASP A 76 1.26 -2.37 3.79
N VAL A 77 -0.07 -2.51 3.80
CA VAL A 77 -0.79 -3.20 2.72
C VAL A 77 -1.17 -2.20 1.63
N LEU A 78 -0.68 -2.44 0.42
CA LEU A 78 -1.08 -1.75 -0.80
C LEU A 78 -2.28 -2.48 -1.41
N PHE A 79 -3.40 -1.78 -1.54
CA PHE A 79 -4.64 -2.33 -2.09
C PHE A 79 -5.09 -1.51 -3.31
N ALA A 80 -5.27 -2.16 -4.47
CA ALA A 80 -5.65 -1.45 -5.69
C ALA A 80 -7.06 -0.83 -5.59
N LYS A 81 -7.19 0.44 -6.00
CA LYS A 81 -8.45 1.20 -6.02
C LYS A 81 -9.34 0.88 -7.22
N ILE A 82 -8.73 0.52 -8.35
CA ILE A 82 -9.40 0.48 -9.65
C ILE A 82 -9.58 -0.96 -10.16
N THR A 83 -10.67 -1.20 -10.89
CA THR A 83 -10.92 -2.43 -11.64
C THR A 83 -10.23 -2.32 -13.02
N PRO A 84 -9.64 -3.40 -13.57
CA PRO A 84 -9.64 -4.79 -13.08
C PRO A 84 -8.59 -5.10 -12.02
N CYS A 85 -7.65 -4.19 -11.73
CA CYS A 85 -6.52 -4.47 -10.83
C CYS A 85 -6.96 -4.96 -9.44
N MET A 86 -7.99 -4.33 -8.85
CA MET A 86 -8.57 -4.73 -7.57
C MET A 86 -9.08 -6.17 -7.59
N GLU A 87 -9.81 -6.54 -8.63
CA GLU A 87 -10.42 -7.88 -8.79
C GLU A 87 -9.38 -8.94 -9.13
N ASN A 88 -8.34 -8.55 -9.87
CA ASN A 88 -7.20 -9.40 -10.22
C ASN A 88 -6.22 -9.60 -9.06
N GLY A 89 -6.52 -9.08 -7.87
CA GLY A 89 -5.68 -9.29 -6.69
C GLY A 89 -4.36 -8.53 -6.74
N LYS A 90 -4.28 -7.40 -7.46
CA LYS A 90 -3.11 -6.49 -7.46
C LYS A 90 -2.98 -5.75 -6.12
N ASN A 91 -2.77 -6.53 -5.07
CA ASN A 91 -2.57 -6.08 -3.70
C ASN A 91 -1.26 -6.68 -3.19
N ALA A 92 -0.54 -5.98 -2.33
CA ALA A 92 0.72 -6.48 -1.79
C ALA A 92 1.02 -5.96 -0.39
N ILE A 93 1.82 -6.71 0.36
CA ILE A 93 2.49 -6.17 1.54
C ILE A 93 3.77 -5.47 1.05
N ALA A 94 3.92 -4.21 1.43
CA ALA A 94 5.09 -3.42 1.09
C ALA A 94 6.30 -3.94 1.87
N THR A 95 7.23 -4.57 1.15
CA THR A 95 8.43 -5.17 1.76
C THR A 95 9.70 -4.83 1.00
N ASN A 96 10.83 -4.81 1.73
CA ASN A 96 12.16 -4.53 1.18
C ASN A 96 12.28 -3.14 0.54
N LEU A 97 11.69 -2.12 1.18
CA LEU A 97 11.72 -0.75 0.68
C LEU A 97 13.07 -0.07 0.99
N ILE A 98 13.57 0.72 0.06
CA ILE A 98 14.79 1.51 0.27
C ILE A 98 14.51 2.58 1.33
N ASP A 99 15.24 2.48 2.44
CA ASP A 99 15.10 3.33 3.63
C ASP A 99 13.71 3.21 4.30
N GLY A 100 13.03 2.07 4.14
CA GLY A 100 11.81 1.73 4.87
C GLY A 100 10.52 2.40 4.38
N PHE A 101 10.56 3.12 3.26
CA PHE A 101 9.36 3.70 2.63
C PHE A 101 9.44 3.76 1.11
N GLY A 102 8.28 3.86 0.49
CA GLY A 102 8.15 3.92 -0.97
C GLY A 102 7.06 4.90 -1.42
N LEU A 103 7.09 5.16 -2.72
CA LEU A 103 6.07 5.93 -3.42
C LEU A 103 5.46 5.06 -4.50
N GLY A 104 4.16 5.15 -4.74
CA GLY A 104 3.49 4.32 -5.74
C GLY A 104 2.44 5.08 -6.51
N THR A 105 1.83 4.41 -7.50
CA THR A 105 0.69 4.98 -8.22
C THR A 105 -0.36 5.56 -7.26
N THR A 106 -1.07 6.60 -7.70
CA THR A 106 -2.18 7.21 -6.95
C THR A 106 -3.36 6.25 -6.76
N GLU A 107 -3.33 5.11 -7.43
CA GLU A 107 -4.35 4.06 -7.44
C GLU A 107 -4.23 3.05 -6.29
N PHE A 108 -3.38 3.30 -5.28
CA PHE A 108 -3.33 2.48 -4.07
C PHE A 108 -4.10 3.10 -2.90
N HIS A 109 -4.91 2.27 -2.24
CA HIS A 109 -5.19 2.44 -0.83
C HIS A 109 -4.03 1.88 -0.02
N VAL A 110 -3.64 2.60 1.03
CA VAL A 110 -2.61 2.15 1.97
C VAL A 110 -3.29 1.83 3.28
N ILE A 111 -3.04 0.65 3.83
CA ILE A 111 -3.65 0.18 5.07
C ILE A 111 -2.52 -0.18 6.04
N ARG A 112 -2.59 0.37 7.25
CA ARG A 112 -1.57 0.24 8.30
C ARG A 112 -2.18 -0.23 9.60
#